data_AF-A0A2E4PJF4-F1
#
_entry.id   AF-A0A2E4PJF4-F1
#
_cell.length_a   1.000
_cell.length_b   1.000
_cell.length_c   1.000
_cell.angle_alpha   90.00
_cell.angle_beta   90.00
_cell.angle_gamma   90.00
#
_symmetry.space_group_name_H-M   'P 1'
#
loop_
_entity.id
_entity.type
_entity.pdbx_description
1 polymer ?
#
loop_
_entity_poly.entity_id
_entity_poly.type
_entity_poly.pdbx_seq_one_letter_code
_entity_poly.pdbx_strand_id
1 'polypeptide(L)' 'MSKLRTLQICLSDIPKDKIIKHQNGKEYALLKTFDYDTTNDRDEDFSISMMLTAEEQQKKQQGETIKQTFVGSK' A
#
# COMPACT_ATOMS: atom_id res chain seq x y z
N MET A 1 -25.52 9.58 3.49
CA MET A 1 -24.25 10.21 3.04
C MET A 1 -23.43 9.14 2.33
N SER A 2 -22.95 9.42 1.11
CA SER A 2 -22.09 8.48 0.37
C SER A 2 -20.79 8.26 1.14
N LYS A 3 -20.34 7.00 1.29
CA LYS A 3 -19.01 6.65 1.84
C LYS A 3 -17.92 6.89 0.78
N LEU A 4 -17.86 8.10 0.22
CA LEU A 4 -16.89 8.46 -0.80
C LEU A 4 -15.58 8.88 -0.14
N ARG A 5 -14.48 8.19 -0.48
CA ARG A 5 -13.13 8.60 -0.10
C ARG A 5 -12.41 9.13 -1.34
N THR A 6 -11.82 10.31 -1.21
CA THR A 6 -10.93 10.89 -2.23
C THR A 6 -9.52 10.83 -1.71
N LEU A 7 -8.58 10.40 -2.56
CA LEU A 7 -7.20 10.14 -2.19
C LEU A 7 -6.29 10.97 -3.10
N GLN A 8 -5.24 11.56 -2.55
CA GLN A 8 -4.13 12.13 -3.31
C GLN A 8 -2.85 11.52 -2.79
N ILE A 9 -1.99 11.06 -3.70
CA ILE A 9 -0.74 10.38 -3.35
C ILE A 9 0.40 11.15 -3.97
N CYS A 10 1.41 11.46 -3.17
CA CYS A 10 2.62 12.07 -3.67
C CYS A 10 3.43 11.03 -4.44
N LEU A 11 3.72 11.30 -5.71
CA LEU A 11 4.47 10.36 -6.56
C LEU A 11 5.90 10.15 -6.07
N SER A 12 6.49 11.12 -5.35
CA SER A 12 7.83 10.98 -4.77
C SER A 12 7.86 10.03 -3.57
N ASP A 13 6.73 9.81 -2.92
CA ASP A 13 6.64 8.94 -1.73
C ASP A 13 6.48 7.46 -2.13
N ILE A 14 6.30 7.19 -3.43
CA ILE A 14 6.18 5.83 -3.96
C ILE A 14 7.59 5.27 -4.18
N PRO A 15 7.98 4.20 -3.44
CA PRO A 15 9.26 3.54 -3.67
C PRO A 15 9.33 2.95 -5.08
N LYS A 16 10.45 3.18 -5.79
CA LYS A 16 10.59 2.80 -7.21
C LYS A 16 10.51 1.29 -7.44
N ASP A 17 10.95 0.49 -6.47
CA ASP A 17 10.89 -0.97 -6.47
C ASP A 17 9.45 -1.51 -6.36
N LYS A 18 8.50 -0.66 -5.94
CA LYS A 18 7.06 -0.95 -5.90
C LYS A 18 6.33 -0.55 -7.18
N ILE A 19 7.03 0.05 -8.14
CA ILE A 19 6.49 0.46 -9.44
C ILE A 19 6.72 -0.66 -10.46
N ILE A 20 5.64 -1.21 -11.00
CA ILE A 20 5.66 -2.29 -11.97
C ILE A 20 5.64 -1.69 -13.38
N LYS A 21 6.65 -2.05 -14.19
CA LYS A 21 6.69 -1.73 -15.63
C LYS A 21 6.04 -2.84 -16.43
N HIS A 22 5.01 -2.51 -17.19
CA HIS A 22 4.35 -3.45 -18.10
C HIS A 22 4.91 -3.31 -19.54
N GLN A 23 4.68 -4.34 -20.36
CA GLN A 23 5.12 -4.38 -21.76
C GLN A 23 4.58 -3.24 -22.63
N ASN A 24 3.49 -2.60 -22.20
CA ASN A 24 2.91 -1.43 -22.85
C ASN A 24 3.68 -0.11 -22.57
N GLY A 25 4.82 -0.17 -21.89
CA GLY A 25 5.64 0.99 -21.54
C GLY A 25 5.10 1.84 -20.38
N LYS A 26 4.00 1.42 -19.75
CA LYS A 26 3.39 2.15 -18.62
C LYS A 26 3.87 1.61 -17.28
N GLU A 27 3.90 2.51 -16.31
CA GLU A 27 4.30 2.29 -14.93
C GLU A 27 3.06 2.27 -14.04
N TYR A 28 3.00 1.31 -13.12
CA TYR A 28 1.86 1.12 -12.22
C TYR A 28 2.33 0.95 -10.79
N ALA A 29 1.69 1.67 -9.86
CA ALA A 29 1.82 1.43 -8.43
C ALA A 29 0.53 0.76 -7.94
N LEU A 30 0.66 -0.42 -7.34
CA LEU A 30 -0.51 -1.14 -6.82
C LEU A 30 -0.76 -0.75 -5.37
N LEU A 31 -1.96 -0.21 -5.13
CA LEU A 31 -2.41 0.25 -3.82
C LEU A 31 -3.53 -0.65 -3.33
N LYS A 32 -3.49 -0.96 -2.03
CA LYS A 32 -4.52 -1.71 -1.32
C LYS A 32 -5.12 -0.82 -0.24
N THR A 33 -6.44 -0.74 -0.25
CA THR A 33 -7.21 -0.17 0.85
C THR A 33 -7.70 -1.29 1.78
N PHE A 34 -7.80 -0.98 3.06
CA PHE A 34 -8.41 -1.87 4.04
C PHE A 34 -9.24 -1.06 5.01
N ASP A 35 -10.54 -1.35 5.09
CA ASP A 35 -11.43 -0.81 6.11
C ASP A 35 -11.35 -1.68 7.36
N TYR A 36 -11.11 -1.07 8.52
CA TYR A 36 -11.10 -1.79 9.78
C TYR A 36 -12.51 -1.86 10.36
N ASP A 37 -12.85 -2.97 11.02
CA ASP A 37 -14.16 -3.12 11.70
C ASP A 37 -14.28 -2.17 12.91
N THR A 38 -13.16 -1.90 13.57
CA THR A 38 -12.96 -0.94 14.66
C THR A 38 -11.72 -0.11 14.38
N THR A 39 -11.56 1.07 14.97
CA THR A 39 -10.33 1.86 14.78
C THR A 39 -9.10 1.04 15.16
N ASN A 40 -8.03 1.18 14.36
CA ASN A 40 -6.77 0.50 14.64
C ASN A 40 -6.02 1.16 15.82
N ASP A 41 -4.83 0.66 16.17
CA ASP A 41 -3.99 1.21 17.25
C ASP A 41 -3.50 2.65 17.00
N ARG A 42 -3.80 3.23 15.82
CA ARG A 42 -3.48 4.60 15.41
C ARG A 42 -4.72 5.48 15.25
N ASP A 43 -5.88 5.00 15.71
CA ASP A 43 -7.18 5.67 15.58
C ASP A 43 -7.63 5.88 14.12
N GLU A 44 -7.18 5.01 13.21
CA GLU A 44 -7.58 5.03 11.80
C GLU A 44 -8.71 4.02 11.55
N ASP A 45 -9.76 4.44 10.85
CA ASP A 45 -10.89 3.60 10.42
C ASP A 45 -10.60 2.88 9.08
N PHE A 46 -9.59 3.32 8.34
CA PHE A 46 -9.12 2.68 7.12
C PHE A 46 -7.63 2.89 6.93
N SER A 47 -7.01 2.10 6.06
CA SER A 47 -5.63 2.30 5.63
C SER A 47 -5.47 2.21 4.12
N ILE A 48 -4.40 2.82 3.63
CA ILE A 48 -3.91 2.69 2.25
C ILE A 48 -2.47 2.21 2.32
N SER A 49 -2.15 1.19 1.56
CA SER A 49 -0.83 0.56 1.60
C SER A 49 -0.40 0.06 0.23
N MET A 50 0.90 -0.09 0.05
CA MET A 50 1.47 -0.71 -1.14
C MET A 50 1.60 -2.21 -0.94
N MET A 51 1.46 -2.95 -2.05
CA MET A 51 1.71 -4.39 -2.06
C MET A 51 3.18 -4.71 -1.74
N LEU A 52 3.42 -5.91 -1.22
CA LEU A 52 4.77 -6.42 -1.04
C LEU A 52 5.39 -6.73 -2.40
N THR A 53 6.69 -6.45 -2.55
CA THR A 53 7.48 -6.90 -3.71
C THR A 53 7.55 -8.42 -3.73
N ALA A 54 7.93 -9.00 -4.87
CA ALA A 54 8.11 -10.45 -4.96
C ALA A 54 9.13 -10.98 -3.92
N GLU A 55 10.20 -10.23 -3.67
CA GLU A 55 11.21 -10.58 -2.67
C GLU A 55 10.64 -10.53 -1.24
N GLU A 56 9.90 -9.47 -0.90
CA GLU A 56 9.25 -9.35 0.41
C GLU A 56 8.18 -10.43 0.64
N GLN A 57 7.46 -10.82 -0.41
CA GLN A 57 6.51 -11.93 -0.33
C GLN A 57 7.23 -13.25 -0.02
N GLN A 58 8.39 -13.50 -0.63
CA GLN A 58 9.21 -14.68 -0.34
C GLN A 58 9.72 -14.67 1.10
N LYS A 59 10.26 -13.55 1.58
CA LYS A 59 10.71 -13.42 2.99
C LYS A 59 9.56 -13.63 3.97
N LYS A 60 8.38 -13.08 3.67
CA LYS A 60 7.17 -13.30 4.48
C LYS A 60 6.77 -14.78 4.52
N GLN A 61 6.89 -15.51 3.41
CA GLN A 61 6.63 -16.95 3.36
C GLN A 61 7.66 -17.77 4.16
N GLN A 62 8.87 -17.26 4.30
CA GLN A 62 9.94 -17.84 5.13
C GLN A 62 9.77 -17.53 6.63
N GLY A 63 8.72 -16.80 7.01
CA GLY A 63 8.40 -16.46 8.40
C GLY A 63 8.98 -15.11 8.86
N GLU A 64 9.62 -14.34 7.98
CA GLU A 64 10.09 -13.00 8.32
C GLU A 64 8.93 -12.01 8.45
N THR A 65 9.02 -11.13 9.44
CA THR A 65 8.06 -10.03 9.59
C THR A 65 8.47 -8.87 8.69
N ILE A 66 7.71 -8.66 7.61
CA ILE A 66 7.91 -7.53 6.69
C ILE A 66 6.98 -6.38 7.08
N LYS A 67 7.56 -5.17 7.20
CA LYS A 67 6.79 -3.94 7.43
C LYS A 67 6.10 -3.51 6.14
N GLN A 68 4.80 -3.30 6.22
CA GLN A 68 4.01 -2.82 5.10
C GLN A 68 4.24 -1.32 4.88
N THR A 69 4.39 -0.89 3.64
CA THR A 69 4.50 0.53 3.28
C THR A 69 3.11 1.15 3.23
N PHE A 70 2.81 2.05 4.16
CA PHE A 70 1.56 2.82 4.16
C PHE A 70 1.75 4.13 3.39
N VAL A 71 0.70 4.56 2.72
CA VAL A 71 0.71 5.78 1.91
C VAL A 71 -0.22 6.79 2.57
N GLY A 72 0.30 7.99 2.86
CA GLY A 72 -0.49 9.08 3.41
C GLY A 72 -0.76 9.01 4.92
N SER A 73 -0.13 8.08 5.67
CA SER A 73 -0.10 8.18 7.14
C SER A 73 0.92 9.26 7.54
N LYS A 74 0.49 10.26 8.31
CA LYS A 74 1.39 11.23 8.94
C LYS A 74 2.28 10.60 10.00
#